data_AF-A0A4R5L1V3-F1
#
_entry.id   AF-A0A4R5L1V3-F1
#
_cell.length_a   1.000
_cell.length_b   1.000
_cell.length_c   1.000
_cell.angle_alpha   90.00
_cell.angle_beta   90.00
_cell.angle_gamma   90.00
#
_symmetry.space_group_name_H-M   'P 1'
#
loop_
_entity.id
_entity.type
_entity.pdbx_description
1 polymer ?
#
loop_
_entity_poly.entity_id
_entity_poly.type
_entity_poly.pdbx_seq_one_letter_code
_entity_poly.pdbx_strand_id
1 'polypeptide(L)'
;MRRCIKFKLRLRPKLYQLEIALDTFAIAEIEQAINYWRARQIAGEDCALWAEVRLLADVYGLMIFRRANSIEASKLDDDLLDVIGVALNQRELPP
;
A
#
# COMPACT_ATOMS: atom_id res chain seq x y z
N MET A 1 4.30 -3.11 -48.42
CA MET A 1 4.69 -2.01 -47.50
C MET A 1 3.56 -1.80 -46.48
N ARG A 2 3.62 -2.43 -45.30
CA ARG A 2 2.79 -2.06 -44.12
C ARG A 2 3.63 -2.25 -42.87
N ARG A 3 3.72 -1.18 -42.08
CA ARG A 3 4.71 -0.92 -41.02
C ARG A 3 4.45 -1.76 -39.78
N CYS A 4 5.54 -2.27 -39.19
CA CYS A 4 5.59 -2.75 -37.80
C CYS A 4 5.14 -1.64 -36.83
N ILE A 5 4.16 -1.93 -35.99
CA ILE A 5 3.92 -1.15 -34.77
C ILE A 5 4.58 -1.95 -33.65
N LYS A 6 5.80 -1.55 -33.28
CA LYS A 6 6.42 -2.04 -32.04
C LYS A 6 5.63 -1.42 -30.89
N PHE A 7 4.84 -2.23 -30.19
CA PHE A 7 4.28 -1.88 -28.89
C PHE A 7 5.45 -1.66 -27.94
N LYS A 8 5.87 -0.40 -27.75
CA LYS A 8 6.75 -0.04 -26.65
C LYS A 8 5.90 -0.19 -25.39
N LEU A 9 6.13 -1.27 -24.66
CA LEU A 9 5.73 -1.39 -23.26
C LEU A 9 6.37 -0.18 -22.54
N ARG A 10 5.62 0.91 -22.37
CA ARG A 10 5.97 1.94 -21.41
C ARG A 10 5.76 1.29 -20.05
N LEU A 11 6.82 0.68 -19.53
CA LEU A 11 6.97 0.46 -18.10
C LEU A 11 6.72 1.82 -17.45
N ARG A 12 5.52 2.01 -16.89
CA ARG A 12 5.29 3.12 -15.97
C ARG A 12 6.19 2.80 -14.78
N PRO A 13 7.20 3.62 -14.47
CA PRO A 13 7.91 3.41 -13.22
C PRO A 13 6.84 3.56 -12.13
N LYS A 14 6.68 2.55 -11.25
CA LYS A 14 5.87 2.72 -10.05
C LYS A 14 6.51 3.89 -9.30
N LEU A 15 5.86 5.06 -9.36
CA LEU A 15 6.33 6.33 -8.80
C LEU A 15 6.49 6.31 -7.27
N TYR A 16 6.22 5.16 -6.64
CA TYR A 16 6.28 4.91 -5.20
C TYR A 16 7.60 4.27 -4.75
N GLN A 17 8.46 3.84 -5.68
CA GLN A 17 9.65 3.04 -5.36
C GLN A 17 10.87 3.85 -4.89
N LEU A 18 10.84 5.19 -4.95
CA LEU A 18 12.03 6.01 -4.65
C LEU A 18 12.06 6.69 -3.28
N GLU A 19 10.97 6.68 -2.50
CA GLU A 19 10.94 7.37 -1.19
C GLU A 19 10.45 6.52 -0.01
N ILE A 20 9.98 5.28 -0.25
CA ILE A 20 9.84 4.30 0.82
C ILE A 20 11.21 3.65 1.07
N ALA A 21 12.16 4.43 1.58
CA ALA A 21 13.46 3.93 2.02
C ALA A 21 13.41 3.38 3.46
N LEU A 22 12.25 2.86 3.89
CA LEU A 22 12.11 2.11 5.12
C LEU A 22 12.25 0.64 4.75
N ASP A 23 13.41 0.05 5.07
CA ASP A 23 13.64 -1.40 4.94
C ASP A 23 12.58 -2.21 5.69
N THR A 24 11.92 -1.59 6.69
CA THR A 24 10.88 -2.18 7.51
C THR A 24 9.75 -1.20 7.80
N PHE A 25 8.50 -1.66 7.80
CA PHE A 25 7.34 -0.93 8.31
C PHE A 25 7.02 -1.33 9.74
N ALA A 26 6.82 -0.37 10.62
CA ALA A 26 6.32 -0.59 11.96
C ALA A 26 4.82 -0.90 11.95
N ILE A 27 4.36 -1.66 12.95
CA ILE A 27 2.94 -2.01 13.11
C ILE A 27 2.04 -0.77 13.17
N ALA A 28 2.54 0.33 13.75
CA ALA A 28 1.84 1.61 13.83
C ALA A 28 1.65 2.28 12.45
N GLU A 29 2.57 2.08 11.51
CA GLU A 29 2.45 2.59 10.14
C GLU A 29 1.39 1.81 9.37
N ILE A 30 1.31 0.51 9.60
CA ILE A 30 0.26 -0.34 9.03
C ILE A 30 -1.12 0.03 9.62
N GLU A 31 -1.22 0.23 10.94
CA GLU A 31 -2.46 0.71 11.60
C GLU A 31 -2.91 2.04 11.01
N GLN A 32 -1.96 2.92 10.75
CA GLN A 32 -2.26 4.20 10.16
C GLN A 32 -2.74 4.10 8.73
N ALA A 33 -2.11 3.25 7.91
CA ALA A 33 -2.58 3.00 6.56
C ALA A 33 -4.01 2.46 6.57
N ILE A 34 -4.33 1.53 7.49
CA ILE A 34 -5.70 1.03 7.69
C ILE A 34 -6.66 2.19 8.02
N ASN A 35 -6.28 3.07 8.95
CA ASN A 35 -7.11 4.20 9.35
C ASN A 35 -7.32 5.20 8.21
N TYR A 36 -6.28 5.47 7.41
CA TYR A 36 -6.37 6.33 6.23
C TYR A 36 -7.40 5.81 5.22
N TRP A 37 -7.31 4.53 4.85
CA TRP A 37 -8.22 3.93 3.88
C TRP A 37 -9.64 3.78 4.44
N ARG A 38 -9.79 3.48 5.74
CA ARG A 38 -11.09 3.48 6.42
C ARG A 38 -11.76 4.85 6.41
N ALA A 39 -11.01 5.92 6.69
CA ALA A 39 -11.56 7.28 6.72
C ALA A 39 -12.06 7.77 5.34
N ARG A 40 -11.54 7.18 4.26
CA ARG A 40 -11.94 7.49 2.87
C ARG A 40 -13.13 6.68 2.38
N GLN A 41 -13.66 5.76 3.18
CA GLN A 41 -14.90 5.07 2.84
C GLN A 41 -16.06 6.06 2.82
N ILE A 42 -16.65 6.26 1.64
CA ILE A 42 -17.92 6.96 1.50
C ILE A 42 -19.01 6.00 1.97
N ALA A 43 -19.82 6.42 2.95
CA ALA A 43 -20.94 5.62 3.43
C ALA A 43 -21.92 5.35 2.26
N GLY A 44 -22.10 4.08 1.88
CA GLY A 44 -23.04 3.72 0.81
C GLY A 44 -22.93 2.31 0.21
N GLU A 45 -21.79 1.61 0.34
CA GLU A 45 -21.68 0.20 -0.07
C GLU A 45 -21.28 -0.67 1.13
N ASP A 46 -22.32 -1.25 1.72
CA ASP A 46 -22.26 -2.05 2.93
C ASP A 46 -21.53 -3.39 2.72
N CYS A 47 -20.69 -3.70 3.71
CA CYS A 47 -20.27 -5.04 4.14
C CYS A 47 -19.02 -5.72 3.56
N ALA A 48 -18.33 -5.20 2.53
CA ALA A 48 -17.02 -5.74 2.13
C ALA A 48 -15.88 -4.82 2.56
N LEU A 49 -14.90 -5.32 3.32
CA LEU A 49 -13.62 -4.63 3.46
C LEU A 49 -13.05 -4.43 2.06
N TRP A 50 -12.84 -3.17 1.69
CA TRP A 50 -12.27 -2.77 0.41
C TRP A 50 -10.91 -3.44 0.24
N ALA A 51 -10.52 -3.72 -1.01
CA ALA A 51 -9.36 -4.56 -1.32
C ALA A 51 -8.09 -4.08 -0.58
N GLU A 52 -7.87 -2.78 -0.50
CA GLU A 52 -6.74 -2.13 0.16
C GLU A 52 -6.76 -2.37 1.68
N VAL A 53 -7.90 -2.13 2.34
CA VAL A 53 -8.05 -2.34 3.79
C VAL A 53 -7.90 -3.81 4.14
N ARG A 54 -8.39 -4.71 3.27
CA ARG A 54 -8.27 -6.15 3.49
C ARG A 54 -6.81 -6.62 3.40
N LEU A 55 -6.07 -6.17 2.38
CA LEU A 55 -4.64 -6.47 2.24
C LEU A 55 -3.84 -5.98 3.45
N LEU A 56 -4.12 -4.77 3.93
CA LEU A 56 -3.48 -4.22 5.13
C LEU A 56 -3.86 -5.00 6.40
N ALA A 57 -5.12 -5.42 6.54
CA ALA A 57 -5.60 -6.17 7.69
C ALA A 57 -4.95 -7.56 7.79
N ASP A 58 -4.69 -8.22 6.66
CA ASP A 58 -4.01 -9.52 6.63
C ASP A 58 -2.57 -9.40 7.14
N VAL A 59 -1.83 -8.37 6.72
CA VAL A 59 -0.47 -8.11 7.22
C VAL A 59 -0.46 -7.70 8.68
N TYR A 60 -1.36 -6.81 9.07
CA TYR A 60 -1.52 -6.40 10.47
C TYR A 60 -1.81 -7.60 11.38
N GLY A 61 -2.75 -8.46 10.98
CA GLY A 61 -3.08 -9.69 11.70
C GLY A 61 -1.88 -10.64 11.82
N LEU A 62 -1.10 -10.78 10.74
CA LEU A 62 0.13 -11.58 10.76
C LEU A 62 1.19 -11.03 11.72
N MET A 63 1.33 -9.69 11.81
CA MET A 63 2.24 -9.04 12.75
C MET A 63 1.83 -9.30 14.20
N ILE A 64 0.54 -9.17 14.52
CA ILE A 64 0.00 -9.51 15.85
C ILE A 64 0.25 -10.98 16.17
N PHE A 65 -0.11 -11.89 15.26
CA PHE A 65 0.04 -13.33 15.45
C PHE A 65 1.50 -13.72 15.74
N ARG A 66 2.45 -13.10 15.04
CA ARG A 66 3.89 -13.33 15.22
C ARG A 66 4.51 -12.52 16.36
N ARG A 67 3.75 -11.64 17.03
CA ARG A 67 4.26 -10.62 17.97
C ARG A 67 5.39 -9.77 17.35
N ALA A 68 5.30 -9.53 16.05
CA ALA A 68 6.24 -8.69 15.32
C ALA A 68 5.81 -7.23 15.41
N ASN A 69 6.73 -6.34 15.78
CA ASN A 69 6.50 -4.89 15.81
C ASN A 69 6.86 -4.22 14.47
N SER A 70 7.55 -4.92 13.58
CA SER A 70 7.87 -4.47 12.24
C SER A 70 7.88 -5.62 11.22
N ILE A 71 7.76 -5.26 9.94
CA ILE A 71 7.86 -6.19 8.81
C ILE A 71 8.75 -5.58 7.73
N GLU A 72 9.66 -6.38 7.16
CA GLU A 72 10.52 -5.93 6.07
C GLU A 72 9.71 -5.66 4.79
N ALA A 73 10.02 -4.58 4.10
CA ALA A 73 9.38 -4.24 2.82
C ALA A 73 9.58 -5.34 1.78
N SER A 74 10.72 -6.04 1.81
CA SER A 74 11.04 -7.19 0.97
C SER A 74 10.10 -8.39 1.14
N LYS A 75 9.34 -8.45 2.24
CA LYS A 75 8.37 -9.52 2.55
C LYS A 75 6.95 -9.16 2.13
N LEU A 76 6.74 -7.96 1.59
CA LEU A 76 5.45 -7.46 1.14
C LEU A 76 5.36 -7.51 -0.38
N ASP A 77 4.15 -7.66 -0.89
CA ASP A 77 3.87 -7.59 -2.33
C ASP A 77 3.92 -6.14 -2.83
N ASP A 78 4.30 -5.94 -4.10
CA ASP A 78 4.46 -4.62 -4.71
C ASP A 78 3.16 -3.80 -4.69
N ASP A 79 2.01 -4.46 -4.79
CA ASP A 79 0.70 -3.78 -4.73
C ASP A 79 0.36 -3.32 -3.31
N LEU A 80 0.78 -4.08 -2.29
CA LEU A 80 0.63 -3.67 -0.91
C LEU A 80 1.59 -2.53 -0.56
N LEU A 81 2.82 -2.55 -1.08
CA LEU A 81 3.77 -1.47 -0.93
C LEU A 81 3.22 -0.15 -1.51
N ASP A 82 2.56 -0.20 -2.67
CA ASP A 82 1.89 0.98 -3.25
C ASP A 82 0.76 1.48 -2.34
N VAL A 83 -0.06 0.57 -1.80
CA VAL A 83 -1.17 0.92 -0.88
C VAL A 83 -0.67 1.58 0.40
N ILE A 84 0.42 1.08 0.99
CA ILE A 84 1.06 1.66 2.17
C ILE A 84 1.67 3.03 1.81
N GLY A 85 2.40 3.10 0.69
CA GLY A 85 3.04 4.32 0.21
C GLY A 85 2.04 5.46 -0.01
N VAL A 86 0.91 5.18 -0.65
CA VAL A 86 -0.16 6.18 -0.83
C VAL A 86 -0.67 6.68 0.52
N ALA A 87 -0.90 5.80 1.48
CA ALA A 87 -1.40 6.20 2.79
C ALA A 87 -0.39 7.04 3.59
N LEU A 88 0.90 6.69 3.55
CA LEU A 88 1.95 7.36 4.30
C LEU A 88 2.42 8.68 3.65
N ASN A 89 2.46 8.78 2.32
CA ASN A 89 2.89 9.99 1.62
C ASN A 89 1.85 11.11 1.66
N GLN A 90 0.57 10.79 1.80
CA GLN A 90 -0.50 11.80 1.93
C GLN A 90 -0.53 12.46 3.32
N ARG A 91 0.47 12.18 4.16
CA ARG A 91 0.63 12.66 5.54
C ARG A 91 1.41 13.98 5.65
N GLU A 92 1.86 14.57 4.53
CA GLU A 92 2.59 15.86 4.51
C GLU A 92 1.72 17.13 4.70
N LEU A 93 0.50 17.04 5.22
CA LEU A 93 -0.25 18.25 5.58
C LEU A 93 -0.21 18.46 7.11
N PRO A 94 0.59 19.42 7.62
CA PRO A 94 0.35 20.00 8.93
C PRO A 94 -1.01 20.76 8.91
N PRO A 95 -1.61 20.99 10.09
CA PRO A 95 -2.94 21.61 10.22
C PRO A 95 -3.05 23.01 9.61
#